data_AF-A0AAU9ME06-F1
#
_entry.id   AF-A0AAU9ME06-F1
#
_cell.length_a   1.000
_cell.length_b   1.000
_cell.length_c   1.000
_cell.angle_alpha   90.00
_cell.angle_beta   90.00
_cell.angle_gamma   90.00
#
_symmetry.space_group_name_H-M   'P 1'
#
loop_
_entity.id
_entity.type
_entity.pdbx_description
1 polymer ?
#
loop_
_entity_poly.entity_id
_entity_poly.type
_entity_poly.pdbx_seq_one_letter_code
_entity_poly.pdbx_strand_id
1 'polypeptide(L)'
;MHGFEPQTIKSLNLLRMRNTEFIVALNKVDRLYGWKTCRNAPTGKAMKLQSKDVQLEFEHRLTQIIIEFKEQGLNTELYSKNKDRGETYSIVPTSAIREFFM
;
A
#
# COMPACT_ATOMS: atom_id res chain seq x y z
N MET A 1 11.80 7.57 11.48
CA MET A 1 10.75 7.41 10.44
C MET A 1 9.65 8.40 10.78
N HIS A 2 9.27 9.28 9.86
CA HIS A 2 8.04 10.05 10.01
C HIS A 2 6.89 9.04 9.91
N GLY A 3 6.09 8.89 10.97
CA GLY A 3 4.84 8.16 10.87
C GLY A 3 3.86 8.89 9.95
N PHE A 4 2.62 8.44 9.90
CA PHE A 4 1.61 9.12 9.09
C PHE A 4 1.54 10.62 9.34
N GLU A 5 1.52 11.37 8.24
CA GLU A 5 1.26 12.80 8.27
C GLU A 5 -0.07 13.08 8.97
N PRO A 6 -0.20 14.20 9.71
CA PRO A 6 -1.43 14.54 10.43
C PRO A 6 -2.67 14.58 9.54
N GLN A 7 -2.50 14.85 8.24
CA GLN A 7 -3.59 14.83 7.27
C GLN A 7 -4.12 13.43 7.00
N THR A 8 -3.25 12.43 6.92
CA THR A 8 -3.65 11.02 6.73
C THR A 8 -4.49 10.55 7.91
N ILE A 9 -4.07 10.88 9.14
CA ILE A 9 -4.81 10.55 10.37
C ILE A 9 -6.20 11.21 10.37
N LYS A 10 -6.29 12.48 9.98
CA LYS A 10 -7.58 13.18 9.86
C LYS A 10 -8.50 12.51 8.84
N SER A 11 -7.98 12.14 7.66
CA SER A 11 -8.75 11.44 6.63
C SER A 11 -9.25 10.07 7.12
N LEU A 12 -8.39 9.30 7.80
CA LEU A 12 -8.80 8.01 8.39
C LEU A 12 -9.91 8.17 9.41
N ASN A 13 -9.80 9.16 10.30
CA ASN A 13 -10.84 9.44 11.29
C ASN A 13 -12.17 9.84 10.64
N LEU A 14 -12.15 10.66 9.60
CA LEU A 14 -13.36 11.03 8.85
C LEU A 14 -14.03 9.82 8.19
N LEU A 15 -13.24 8.93 7.58
CA LEU A 15 -13.76 7.70 6.96
C LEU A 15 -14.39 6.77 8.00
N ARG A 16 -13.75 6.62 9.16
CA ARG A 16 -14.29 5.84 10.29
C ARG A 16 -15.58 6.45 10.84
N MET A 17 -15.62 7.76 11.06
CA MET A 17 -16.81 8.47 11.55
C MET A 17 -18.02 8.28 10.64
N ARG A 18 -17.80 8.14 9.33
CA ARG A 18 -18.85 7.95 8.33
C ARG A 18 -19.12 6.49 7.98
N ASN A 19 -18.46 5.53 8.65
CA ASN A 19 -18.54 4.11 8.34
C ASN A 19 -18.39 3.81 6.82
N THR A 20 -17.45 4.51 6.17
CA THR A 20 -17.27 4.42 4.73
C THR A 20 -16.24 3.34 4.40
N GLU A 21 -16.57 2.40 3.53
CA GLU A 21 -15.61 1.43 3.02
C GLU A 21 -14.53 2.14 2.18
N PHE A 22 -13.26 1.80 2.42
CA PHE A 22 -12.13 2.39 1.68
C PHE A 22 -11.00 1.38 1.45
N ILE A 23 -10.10 1.74 0.54
CA ILE A 23 -8.85 1.03 0.31
C ILE A 23 -7.67 1.97 0.49
N VAL A 24 -6.52 1.42 0.90
CA VAL A 24 -5.29 2.20 1.07
C VAL A 24 -4.41 2.01 -0.15
N ALA A 25 -4.19 3.08 -0.93
CA ALA A 25 -3.24 3.06 -2.03
C ALA A 25 -1.82 3.33 -1.51
N LEU A 26 -0.95 2.32 -1.55
CA LEU A 26 0.47 2.50 -1.27
C LEU A 26 1.17 2.95 -2.55
N ASN A 27 1.25 4.28 -2.74
CA ASN A 27 1.81 4.89 -3.94
C ASN A 27 3.36 4.93 -3.91
N LYS A 28 3.95 5.14 -5.09
CA LYS A 28 5.38 5.33 -5.35
C LYS A 28 6.25 4.08 -5.16
N VAL A 29 5.71 2.89 -5.42
CA VAL A 29 6.50 1.64 -5.37
C VAL A 29 7.63 1.62 -6.41
N ASP A 30 7.51 2.41 -7.47
CA ASP A 30 8.54 2.65 -8.48
C ASP A 30 9.80 3.33 -7.94
N ARG A 31 9.74 3.91 -6.74
CA ARG A 31 10.88 4.59 -6.09
C ARG A 31 11.74 3.67 -5.24
N LEU A 32 11.40 2.38 -5.15
CA LEU A 32 12.26 1.39 -4.47
C LEU A 32 13.61 1.32 -5.19
N TYR A 33 14.68 1.20 -4.41
CA TYR A 33 16.01 1.21 -4.99
C TYR A 33 16.22 -0.06 -5.82
N GLY A 34 16.62 0.10 -7.09
CA GLY A 34 16.75 -1.03 -8.01
C GLY A 34 15.45 -1.50 -8.66
N TRP A 35 14.35 -0.75 -8.51
CA TRP A 35 13.10 -1.04 -9.21
C TRP A 35 13.28 -1.05 -10.73
N LYS A 36 12.95 -2.18 -11.36
CA LYS A 36 12.95 -2.37 -12.81
C LYS A 36 11.59 -1.97 -13.37
N THR A 37 11.57 -1.00 -14.28
CA THR A 37 10.34 -0.55 -14.91
C THR A 37 9.75 -1.62 -15.82
N CYS A 38 8.57 -2.13 -15.48
CA CYS A 38 7.78 -3.02 -16.34
C CYS A 38 6.69 -2.18 -17.04
N ARG A 39 6.79 -1.99 -18.36
CA ARG A 39 5.75 -1.29 -19.13
C ARG A 39 4.49 -2.17 -19.20
N ASN A 40 3.31 -1.55 -19.02
CA ASN A 40 1.99 -2.18 -19.16
C ASN A 40 1.74 -3.41 -18.26
N ALA A 41 2.47 -3.53 -17.15
CA ALA A 41 2.29 -4.61 -16.19
C ALA A 41 1.53 -4.10 -14.95
N PRO A 42 0.44 -4.77 -14.52
CA PRO A 42 -0.19 -4.50 -13.24
C PRO A 42 0.84 -4.57 -12.10
N THR A 43 0.75 -3.70 -11.10
CA THR A 43 1.74 -3.59 -10.01
C THR A 43 2.05 -4.93 -9.34
N GLY A 44 1.02 -5.77 -9.11
CA GLY A 44 1.20 -7.10 -8.52
C GLY A 44 2.03 -8.06 -9.39
N LYS A 45 1.95 -7.96 -10.72
CA LYS A 45 2.82 -8.71 -11.64
C LYS A 45 4.21 -8.09 -11.72
N ALA A 46 4.27 -6.76 -11.81
CA ALA A 46 5.55 -6.03 -11.84
C ALA A 46 6.40 -6.31 -10.59
N MET A 47 5.78 -6.42 -9.41
CA MET A 47 6.46 -6.75 -8.15
C MET A 47 7.12 -8.14 -8.20
N LYS A 48 6.44 -9.15 -8.77
CA LYS A 48 6.98 -10.51 -8.91
C LYS A 48 8.18 -10.60 -9.87
N LEU A 49 8.31 -9.64 -10.78
CA LEU A 49 9.42 -9.55 -11.74
C LEU A 49 10.65 -8.81 -11.18
N GLN A 50 10.53 -8.19 -10.00
CA GLN A 50 11.65 -7.50 -9.36
C GLN A 50 12.67 -8.48 -8.78
N SER A 51 13.88 -8.00 -8.49
CA SER A 51 14.87 -8.78 -7.74
C SER A 51 14.38 -9.07 -6.32
N LYS A 52 14.97 -10.09 -5.69
CA LYS A 52 14.65 -10.47 -4.31
C LYS A 52 14.87 -9.30 -3.34
N ASP A 53 15.91 -8.50 -3.55
CA ASP A 53 16.22 -7.35 -2.70
C ASP A 53 15.11 -6.29 -2.73
N VAL A 54 14.58 -5.98 -3.92
CA VAL A 54 13.48 -5.02 -4.09
C VAL A 54 12.18 -5.56 -3.46
N GLN A 55 11.91 -6.86 -3.62
CA GLN A 55 10.76 -7.50 -3.00
C GLN A 55 10.86 -7.45 -1.46
N LEU A 56 12.04 -7.72 -0.91
CA LEU A 56 12.29 -7.65 0.53
C LEU A 56 12.18 -6.22 1.07
N GLU A 57 12.71 -5.23 0.34
CA GLU A 57 12.56 -3.82 0.71
C GLU A 57 11.08 -3.41 0.72
N PHE A 58 10.32 -3.83 -0.29
CA PHE A 58 8.88 -3.61 -0.34
C PHE A 58 8.16 -4.24 0.85
N GLU A 59 8.45 -5.51 1.16
CA GLU A 59 7.85 -6.21 2.30
C GLU A 59 8.19 -5.55 3.63
N HIS A 60 9.42 -5.08 3.78
CA HIS A 60 9.85 -4.35 4.98
C HIS A 60 9.05 -3.06 5.15
N ARG A 61 8.94 -2.23 4.10
CA ARG A 61 8.17 -0.98 4.13
C ARG A 61 6.68 -1.23 4.35
N LEU A 62 6.12 -2.25 3.70
CA LEU A 62 4.73 -2.66 3.88
C LEU A 62 4.47 -3.06 5.34
N THR A 63 5.38 -3.82 5.95
CA THR A 63 5.27 -4.23 7.35
C THR A 63 5.28 -3.02 8.29
N GLN A 64 6.15 -2.03 8.05
CA GLN A 64 6.16 -0.79 8.83
C GLN A 64 4.82 -0.05 8.73
N ILE A 65 4.28 0.09 7.51
CA ILE A 65 2.99 0.74 7.29
C ILE A 65 1.84 0.01 8.01
N ILE A 66 1.84 -1.33 7.97
CA ILE A 66 0.84 -2.14 8.69
C ILE A 66 0.93 -1.91 10.20
N ILE A 67 2.14 -1.80 10.75
CA ILE A 67 2.34 -1.48 12.17
C ILE A 67 1.78 -0.10 12.49
N GLU A 68 2.08 0.92 11.67
CA GLU A 68 1.55 2.27 11.85
C GLU A 68 0.01 2.31 11.79
N PHE A 69 -0.62 1.58 10.86
CA PHE A 69 -2.08 1.45 10.83
C PHE A 69 -2.63 0.76 12.08
N LYS A 70 -1.95 -0.28 12.56
CA LYS A 70 -2.34 -1.00 13.77
C LYS A 70 -2.25 -0.11 15.02
N GLU A 71 -1.26 0.77 15.10
CA GLU A 71 -1.15 1.79 16.16
C GLU A 71 -2.33 2.78 16.13
N GLN A 72 -2.89 3.06 14.95
CA GLN A 72 -4.14 3.84 14.80
C GLN A 72 -5.42 3.01 15.02
N GLY A 73 -5.28 1.73 15.41
CA GLY A 73 -6.39 0.81 15.65
C GLY A 73 -7.09 0.34 14.38
N LEU A 74 -6.36 0.26 13.26
CA LEU A 74 -6.86 -0.27 11.98
C LEU A 74 -6.10 -1.53 11.60
N ASN A 75 -6.83 -2.60 11.28
CA ASN A 75 -6.25 -3.78 10.68
C ASN A 75 -6.12 -3.57 9.18
N THR A 76 -4.92 -3.74 8.65
CA THR A 76 -4.65 -3.62 7.22
C THR A 76 -3.82 -4.78 6.73
N GLU A 77 -4.11 -5.23 5.51
CA GLU A 77 -3.35 -6.29 4.87
C GLU A 77 -3.20 -6.03 3.37
N LEU A 78 -2.16 -6.58 2.75
CA LEU A 78 -2.00 -6.55 1.30
C LEU A 78 -3.23 -7.14 0.62
N TYR A 79 -3.75 -6.48 -0.41
CA TYR A 79 -4.98 -6.89 -1.11
C TYR A 79 -4.98 -8.36 -1.60
N SER A 80 -3.81 -8.94 -1.87
CA SER A 80 -3.65 -10.32 -2.31
C SER A 80 -3.68 -11.35 -1.19
N LYS A 81 -3.43 -10.93 0.05
CA LYS A 81 -3.43 -11.78 1.25
C LYS A 81 -4.72 -11.64 2.08
N ASN A 82 -5.38 -10.49 1.97
CA ASN A 82 -6.61 -10.19 2.70
C ASN A 82 -7.76 -11.14 2.31
N LYS A 83 -8.15 -12.01 3.24
CA LYS A 83 -9.28 -12.94 3.11
C LYS A 83 -10.58 -12.39 3.72
N ASP A 84 -10.48 -11.49 4.70
CA ASP A 84 -11.60 -10.97 5.48
C ASP A 84 -11.76 -9.46 5.27
N ARG A 85 -12.54 -9.10 4.24
CA ARG A 85 -12.74 -7.71 3.81
C ARG A 85 -13.64 -6.87 4.71
N GLY A 86 -14.30 -7.48 5.69
CA GLY A 86 -15.19 -6.77 6.62
C GLY A 86 -14.45 -6.03 7.73
N GLU A 87 -13.40 -6.64 8.29
CA GLU A 87 -12.67 -6.09 9.44
C GLU A 87 -11.26 -5.60 9.10
N THR A 88 -10.72 -6.03 7.94
CA THR A 88 -9.36 -5.71 7.51
C THR A 88 -9.39 -4.92 6.20
N TYR A 89 -8.77 -3.74 6.22
CA TYR A 89 -8.68 -2.88 5.03
C TYR A 89 -7.56 -3.35 4.10
N SER A 90 -7.81 -3.28 2.79
CA SER A 90 -6.84 -3.71 1.78
C SER A 90 -5.87 -2.62 1.39
N ILE A 91 -4.57 -2.95 1.41
CA ILE A 91 -3.48 -2.12 0.88
C ILE A 91 -3.21 -2.54 -0.56
N VAL A 92 -3.28 -1.58 -1.49
CA VAL A 92 -3.03 -1.78 -2.92
C VAL A 92 -1.76 -1.03 -3.31
N PRO A 93 -0.68 -1.73 -3.73
CA PRO A 93 0.53 -1.08 -4.22
C PRO A 93 0.27 -0.44 -5.59
N THR A 94 0.67 0.82 -5.73
CA THR A 94 0.45 1.61 -6.95
C THR A 94 1.71 2.40 -7.33
N SER A 95 1.83 2.71 -8.61
CA SER A 95 2.82 3.63 -9.16
C SER A 95 2.09 4.62 -10.05
N ALA A 96 2.09 5.89 -9.66
CA ALA A 96 1.46 6.96 -10.44
C ALA A 96 2.39 7.51 -11.55
N ILE A 97 3.68 7.18 -11.54
CA ILE A 97 4.65 7.68 -12.52
C ILE A 97 4.81 6.66 -13.65
N ARG A 98 3.84 6.69 -14.57
CA ARG A 98 3.90 6.41 -16.03
C ARG A 98 2.52 5.95 -16.48
N GLU A 99 1.86 6.81 -17.25
CA GLU A 99 0.74 6.53 -18.18
C GLU A 99 -0.05 5.25 -17.90
N PHE A 100 -1.02 5.36 -16.99
CA PHE A 100 -2.21 4.53 -16.99
C PHE A 100 -3.16 5.11 -18.04
N PHE A 101 -3.36 4.41 -19.17
CA PHE A 101 -4.68 4.43 -19.80
C PHE A 101 -5.49 3.28 -19.21
N MET A 102 -6.77 3.59 -18.97
CA MET A 102 -7.84 2.76 -18.42
C MET A 102 -7.82 1.29 -18.89
#